data_AF-L0A1V2-F1
#
_entry.id   AF-L0A1V2-F1
#
_cell.length_a   1.000
_cell.length_b   1.000
_cell.length_c   1.000
_cell.angle_alpha   90.00
_cell.angle_beta   90.00
_cell.angle_gamma   90.00
#
_symmetry.space_group_name_H-M   'P 1'
#
loop_
_entity.id
_entity.type
_entity.pdbx_description
1 polymer ?
#
loop_
_entity_poly.entity_id
_entity_poly.type
_entity_poly.pdbx_seq_one_letter_code
_entity_poly.pdbx_strand_id
1 'polypeptide(L)'
;MEQERLSKSELALNDPVSFDALLGSGRARELQGTLISREDPLGRARYAMCLGAQGDLAASLSTLEDVPGNLASGWRLMMLAQLNLHEQAIRLGFTPGGSRRVDLEGSCHAYHGLSMAYTQSGDPQAGLTYLRISLAFAQQLGMQHKDDILSLELERVSNLVGQANPDRLRLVLARDSISPRRRAFGEAVLAEGLMLSGDYAHAMEILQRGATYHEQQRELLNALLLHTGEVPREGEAGGAGEIARGIVGLLMHDEDITLGEITGEPEATYARLVQALAYVRRPGMAAVGARMLEGQVPRAPDQRALWAFALLGALMHGAPCRDPLALPGVLRGALEAMPRTHFVLRLMHRIAPEYLVLAGLAPNAHPDVSALVASTPLLVGKQVAMGRIRFEMPGRVGRILVLRYLAPELAELEGFTTTEFRRFTDQQSNIGFGHPVNMGLVARSLLRLARAARDYGAVDEIHSWNNAYEGVLEMLSDDVRVQLKGALRVATNQ
;
A
#
# COMPACT_ATOMS: atom_id res chain seq x y z
N MET A 1 7.13 24.08 54.12
CA MET A 1 7.76 23.74 52.83
C MET A 1 7.21 22.44 52.23
N GLU A 2 7.17 21.33 52.97
CA GLU A 2 6.71 20.03 52.42
C GLU A 2 5.20 20.00 52.11
N GLN A 3 4.36 20.52 53.01
CA GLN A 3 2.92 20.69 52.76
C GLN A 3 2.60 21.65 51.60
N GLU A 4 3.43 22.68 51.40
CA GLU A 4 3.24 23.65 50.31
C GLU A 4 3.68 23.05 48.94
N ARG A 5 4.68 22.16 48.95
CA ARG A 5 5.05 21.35 47.78
C ARG A 5 3.96 20.34 47.44
N LEU A 6 3.39 19.67 48.44
CA LEU A 6 2.28 18.72 48.27
C LEU A 6 1.03 19.39 47.70
N SER A 7 0.64 20.55 48.23
CA SER A 7 -0.50 21.33 47.73
C SER A 7 -0.32 21.77 46.26
N LYS A 8 0.88 22.21 45.86
CA LYS A 8 1.18 22.59 44.46
C LYS A 8 1.21 21.37 43.54
N SER A 9 1.69 20.22 44.00
CA SER A 9 1.65 18.96 43.23
C SER A 9 0.22 18.43 43.04
N GLU A 10 -0.67 18.60 44.03
CA GLU A 10 -2.07 18.15 43.93
C GLU A 10 -2.89 19.00 42.96
N LEU A 11 -2.70 20.33 42.97
CA LEU A 11 -3.29 21.23 41.99
C LEU A 11 -2.79 20.90 40.56
N ALA A 12 -1.51 20.55 40.43
CA ALA A 12 -0.92 20.17 39.15
C ALA A 12 -1.44 18.81 38.61
N LEU A 13 -1.85 17.91 39.50
CA LEU A 13 -2.44 16.62 39.08
C LEU A 13 -3.91 16.77 38.66
N ASN A 14 -4.67 17.67 39.27
CA ASN A 14 -6.11 17.82 39.00
C ASN A 14 -6.44 18.76 37.82
N ASP A 15 -5.47 19.56 37.36
CA ASP A 15 -5.60 20.38 36.15
C ASP A 15 -5.08 19.60 34.92
N PRO A 16 -5.89 19.45 33.85
CA PRO A 16 -5.51 18.67 32.68
C PRO A 16 -4.19 19.13 32.01
N VAL A 17 -3.96 20.45 31.96
CA VAL A 17 -2.77 21.03 31.30
C VAL A 17 -1.52 20.76 32.13
N SER A 18 -1.62 20.95 33.43
CA SER A 18 -0.51 20.71 34.35
C SER A 18 -0.11 19.23 34.37
N PHE A 19 -1.09 18.33 34.37
CA PHE A 19 -0.86 16.89 34.29
C PHE A 19 -0.23 16.50 32.94
N ASP A 20 -0.72 17.05 31.83
CA ASP A 20 -0.19 16.80 30.49
C ASP A 20 1.26 17.32 30.33
N ALA A 21 1.56 18.53 30.83
CA ALA A 21 2.91 19.08 30.86
C ALA A 21 3.88 18.21 31.67
N LEU A 22 3.40 17.67 32.79
CA LEU A 22 4.15 16.75 33.64
C LEU A 22 4.47 15.44 32.91
N LEU A 23 3.52 14.86 32.17
CA LEU A 23 3.77 13.71 31.28
C LEU A 23 4.84 14.02 30.24
N GLY A 24 4.84 15.26 29.70
CA GLY A 24 5.84 15.73 28.74
C GLY A 24 7.25 15.90 29.28
N SER A 25 7.39 16.20 30.56
CA SER A 25 8.69 16.45 31.18
C SER A 25 9.58 15.20 31.34
N GLY A 26 9.04 13.99 31.15
CA GLY A 26 9.76 12.74 31.42
C GLY A 26 9.98 12.44 32.91
N ARG A 27 9.49 13.30 33.82
CA ARG A 27 9.59 13.15 35.28
C ARG A 27 8.49 12.27 35.87
N ALA A 28 7.79 11.49 35.04
CA ALA A 28 6.67 10.65 35.48
C ALA A 28 7.08 9.62 36.56
N ARG A 29 8.34 9.15 36.55
CA ARG A 29 8.87 8.26 37.61
C ARG A 29 9.03 8.97 38.96
N GLU A 30 9.23 10.28 38.98
CA GLU A 30 9.29 11.05 40.22
C GLU A 30 7.93 11.13 40.92
N LEU A 31 6.83 10.86 40.19
CA LEU A 31 5.49 10.81 40.75
C LEU A 31 5.19 9.51 41.51
N GLN A 32 6.04 8.49 41.38
CA GLN A 32 5.87 7.21 42.06
C GLN A 32 5.73 7.39 43.58
N GLY A 33 6.51 8.29 44.18
CA GLY A 33 6.42 8.57 45.62
C GLY A 33 5.23 9.44 46.04
N THR A 34 4.65 10.22 45.12
CA THR A 34 3.57 11.18 45.41
C THR A 34 2.17 10.65 45.08
N LEU A 35 2.06 9.75 44.09
CA LEU A 35 0.79 9.16 43.64
C LEU A 35 0.46 7.83 44.33
N ILE A 36 1.47 7.00 44.64
CA ILE A 36 1.25 5.68 45.27
C ILE A 36 0.74 5.79 46.71
N SER A 37 0.97 6.92 47.39
CA SER A 37 0.54 7.11 48.78
C SER A 37 -0.97 7.38 48.94
N ARG A 38 -1.79 7.27 47.88
CA ARG A 38 -3.21 7.62 47.93
C ARG A 38 -4.11 6.49 47.46
N GLU A 39 -5.15 6.24 48.26
CA GLU A 39 -6.23 5.29 47.95
C GLU A 39 -7.10 5.72 46.76
N ASP A 40 -6.90 6.92 46.18
CA ASP A 40 -7.66 7.50 45.08
C ASP A 40 -7.56 6.69 43.76
N PRO A 41 -8.67 6.11 43.27
CA PRO A 41 -8.68 5.36 42.01
C PRO A 41 -8.22 6.17 40.78
N LEU A 42 -8.55 7.47 40.71
CA LEU A 42 -8.18 8.30 39.56
C LEU A 42 -6.68 8.60 39.52
N GLY A 43 -6.07 8.88 40.67
CA GLY A 43 -4.62 9.01 40.82
C GLY A 43 -3.88 7.74 40.41
N ARG A 44 -4.35 6.56 40.84
CA ARG A 44 -3.78 5.27 40.42
C ARG A 44 -3.90 5.05 38.92
N ALA A 45 -5.04 5.39 38.34
CA ALA A 45 -5.25 5.23 36.91
C ALA A 45 -4.30 6.10 36.07
N ARG A 46 -4.13 7.36 36.44
CA ARG A 46 -3.16 8.27 35.83
C ARG A 46 -1.74 7.75 35.96
N TYR A 47 -1.38 7.22 37.13
CA TYR A 47 -0.07 6.62 37.36
C TYR A 47 0.17 5.38 36.50
N ALA A 48 -0.77 4.45 36.45
CA ALA A 48 -0.67 3.24 35.63
C ALA A 48 -0.50 3.58 34.14
N MET A 49 -1.18 4.61 33.66
CA MET A 49 -1.02 5.11 32.29
C MET A 49 0.34 5.76 32.03
N CYS A 50 0.98 6.34 33.04
CA CYS A 50 2.36 6.84 32.93
C CYS A 50 3.38 5.70 32.79
N LEU A 51 3.19 4.63 33.55
CA LEU A 51 4.10 3.48 33.55
C LEU A 51 3.91 2.59 32.33
N GLY A 52 2.66 2.41 31.88
CA GLY A 52 2.31 1.50 30.79
C GLY A 52 2.51 0.01 31.13
N ALA A 53 2.73 -0.34 32.40
CA ALA A 53 2.87 -1.72 32.82
C ALA A 53 1.50 -2.42 32.83
N GLN A 54 1.37 -3.54 32.12
CA GLN A 54 0.08 -4.23 31.95
C GLN A 54 -0.58 -4.61 33.30
N GLY A 55 0.21 -5.03 34.29
CA GLY A 55 -0.30 -5.35 35.63
C GLY A 55 -0.92 -4.14 36.34
N ASP A 56 -0.27 -2.98 36.27
CA ASP A 56 -0.76 -1.74 36.88
C ASP A 56 -2.00 -1.20 36.16
N LEU A 57 -2.05 -1.33 34.83
CA LEU A 57 -3.21 -0.99 34.02
C LEU A 57 -4.43 -1.86 34.38
N ALA A 58 -4.24 -3.17 34.47
CA ALA A 58 -5.32 -4.11 34.83
C ALA A 58 -5.83 -3.88 36.26
N ALA A 59 -4.93 -3.68 37.23
CA ALA A 59 -5.29 -3.37 38.61
C ALA A 59 -6.00 -2.01 38.73
N SER A 60 -5.61 -1.02 37.95
CA SER A 60 -6.29 0.29 37.96
C SER A 60 -7.66 0.23 37.28
N LEU A 61 -7.79 -0.55 36.20
CA LEU A 61 -9.05 -0.73 35.49
C LEU A 61 -10.15 -1.25 36.42
N SER A 62 -9.87 -2.25 37.25
CA SER A 62 -10.85 -2.78 38.21
C SER A 62 -11.26 -1.74 39.25
N THR A 63 -10.33 -0.92 39.74
CA THR A 63 -10.65 0.14 40.70
C THR A 63 -11.50 1.27 40.11
N LEU A 64 -11.54 1.42 38.79
CA LEU A 64 -12.35 2.44 38.11
C LEU A 64 -13.77 1.98 37.79
N GLU A 65 -14.11 0.69 37.94
CA GLU A 65 -15.43 0.16 37.55
C GLU A 65 -16.58 0.87 38.26
N ASP A 66 -16.41 1.13 39.56
CA ASP A 66 -17.41 1.76 40.43
C ASP A 66 -17.28 3.30 40.51
N VAL A 67 -16.32 3.90 39.80
CA VAL A 67 -16.08 5.35 39.86
C VAL A 67 -16.92 6.05 38.79
N PRO A 68 -17.93 6.86 39.18
CA PRO A 68 -18.74 7.57 38.22
C PRO A 68 -17.99 8.74 37.57
N GLY A 69 -18.48 9.17 36.41
CA GLY A 69 -18.04 10.40 35.74
C GLY A 69 -17.21 10.16 34.48
N ASN A 70 -17.09 11.21 33.67
CA ASN A 70 -16.46 11.12 32.35
C ASN A 70 -14.97 10.78 32.43
N LEU A 71 -14.25 11.31 33.41
CA LEU A 71 -12.82 11.09 33.52
C LEU A 71 -12.51 9.61 33.77
N ALA A 72 -13.23 8.97 34.73
CA ALA A 72 -13.10 7.55 34.99
C ALA A 72 -13.47 6.71 33.76
N SER A 73 -14.59 7.03 33.09
CA SER A 73 -14.99 6.38 31.82
C SER A 73 -13.94 6.51 30.72
N GLY A 74 -13.34 7.69 30.56
CA GLY A 74 -12.29 7.92 29.58
C GLY A 74 -11.02 7.11 29.85
N TRP A 75 -10.60 7.03 31.11
CA TRP A 75 -9.47 6.19 31.50
C TRP A 75 -9.76 4.70 31.33
N ARG A 76 -10.96 4.21 31.67
CA ARG A 76 -11.35 2.82 31.44
C ARG A 76 -11.22 2.42 29.97
N LEU A 77 -11.76 3.24 29.06
CA LEU A 77 -11.67 2.99 27.62
C LEU A 77 -10.22 2.98 27.12
N MET A 78 -9.42 3.94 27.57
CA MET A 78 -8.00 3.99 27.23
C MET A 78 -7.26 2.74 27.71
N MET A 79 -7.48 2.31 28.95
CA MET A 79 -6.83 1.13 29.52
C MET A 79 -7.27 -0.16 28.83
N LEU A 80 -8.56 -0.33 28.56
CA LEU A 80 -9.08 -1.46 27.77
C LEU A 80 -8.37 -1.53 26.41
N ALA A 81 -8.21 -0.40 25.72
CA ALA A 81 -7.49 -0.36 24.45
C ALA A 81 -6.00 -0.72 24.59
N GLN A 82 -5.30 -0.21 25.61
CA GLN A 82 -3.88 -0.51 25.87
C GLN A 82 -3.64 -1.97 26.30
N LEU A 83 -4.64 -2.61 26.91
CA LEU A 83 -4.62 -4.02 27.29
C LEU A 83 -5.04 -4.95 26.15
N ASN A 84 -5.18 -4.44 24.92
CA ASN A 84 -5.67 -5.17 23.74
C ASN A 84 -7.10 -5.75 23.90
N LEU A 85 -7.90 -5.18 24.80
CA LEU A 85 -9.31 -5.53 25.02
C LEU A 85 -10.22 -4.66 24.12
N HIS A 86 -9.89 -4.59 22.83
CA HIS A 86 -10.50 -3.65 21.87
C HIS A 86 -12.01 -3.83 21.74
N GLU A 87 -12.49 -5.06 21.64
CA GLU A 87 -13.94 -5.32 21.58
C GLU A 87 -14.69 -4.86 22.83
N GLN A 88 -14.07 -5.00 24.01
CA GLN A 88 -14.68 -4.55 25.26
C GLN A 88 -14.76 -3.02 25.29
N ALA A 89 -13.70 -2.32 24.84
CA ALA A 89 -13.73 -0.87 24.72
C ALA A 89 -14.82 -0.39 23.75
N ILE A 90 -14.97 -1.06 22.60
CA ILE A 90 -16.03 -0.75 21.62
C ILE A 90 -17.42 -0.99 22.21
N ARG A 91 -17.64 -2.13 22.90
CA ARG A 91 -18.92 -2.48 23.53
C ARG A 91 -19.29 -1.53 24.67
N LEU A 92 -18.32 -1.10 25.47
CA LEU A 92 -18.54 -0.14 26.55
C LEU A 92 -19.07 1.20 26.01
N GLY A 93 -18.56 1.62 24.85
CA GLY A 93 -18.95 2.87 24.21
C GLY A 93 -18.61 4.11 25.05
N PHE A 94 -19.02 5.29 24.57
CA PHE A 94 -18.87 6.52 25.33
C PHE A 94 -19.92 7.56 24.95
N THR A 95 -20.54 8.15 25.96
CA THR A 95 -21.41 9.32 25.81
C THR A 95 -20.76 10.49 26.52
N PRO A 96 -20.40 11.57 25.80
CA PRO A 96 -19.82 12.76 26.43
C PRO A 96 -20.86 13.43 27.33
N GLY A 97 -20.41 13.90 28.50
CA GLY A 97 -21.23 14.60 29.47
C GLY A 97 -20.54 15.83 30.07
N GLY A 98 -21.29 16.82 30.54
CA GLY A 98 -20.71 17.97 31.24
C GLY A 98 -19.89 18.93 30.37
N SER A 99 -19.50 20.06 30.97
CA SER A 99 -18.73 21.13 30.31
C SER A 99 -17.50 21.55 31.12
N ARG A 100 -17.24 20.88 32.25
CA ARG A 100 -16.07 21.18 33.09
C ARG A 100 -14.82 20.67 32.39
N ARG A 101 -13.67 21.31 32.63
CA ARG A 101 -12.39 20.92 32.00
C ARG A 101 -12.04 19.43 32.23
N VAL A 102 -12.35 18.91 33.42
CA VAL A 102 -12.16 17.49 33.76
C VAL A 102 -13.06 16.53 32.95
N ASP A 103 -14.27 16.97 32.59
CA ASP A 103 -15.20 16.18 31.78
C ASP A 103 -14.75 16.13 30.31
N LEU A 104 -14.17 17.23 29.84
CA LEU A 104 -13.54 17.33 28.51
C LEU A 104 -12.25 16.51 28.43
N GLU A 105 -11.45 16.47 29.51
CA GLU A 105 -10.27 15.59 29.60
C GLU A 105 -10.69 14.12 29.51
N GLY A 106 -11.72 13.73 30.27
CA GLY A 106 -12.32 12.40 30.17
C GLY A 106 -12.79 12.07 28.77
N SER A 107 -13.43 13.02 28.08
CA SER A 107 -13.85 12.86 26.69
C SER A 107 -12.67 12.69 25.73
N CYS A 108 -11.60 13.47 25.90
CA CYS A 108 -10.37 13.32 25.13
C CYS A 108 -9.80 11.89 25.27
N HIS A 109 -9.71 11.36 26.49
CA HIS A 109 -9.23 10.01 26.74
C HIS A 109 -10.16 8.94 26.18
N ALA A 110 -11.47 9.07 26.40
CA ALA A 110 -12.46 8.13 25.87
C ALA A 110 -12.33 7.97 24.35
N TYR A 111 -12.31 9.09 23.62
CA TYR A 111 -12.25 9.06 22.16
C TYR A 111 -10.90 8.58 21.62
N HIS A 112 -9.80 8.81 22.33
CA HIS A 112 -8.52 8.18 21.96
C HIS A 112 -8.55 6.67 22.20
N GLY A 113 -9.09 6.20 23.34
CA GLY A 113 -9.25 4.76 23.59
C GLY A 113 -10.12 4.07 22.53
N LEU A 114 -11.25 4.68 22.17
CA LEU A 114 -12.11 4.19 21.08
C LEU A 114 -11.38 4.22 19.74
N SER A 115 -10.64 5.28 19.42
CA SER A 115 -9.84 5.36 18.20
C SER A 115 -8.87 4.19 18.05
N MET A 116 -8.12 3.89 19.12
CA MET A 116 -7.21 2.75 19.17
C MET A 116 -7.97 1.43 18.99
N ALA A 117 -9.07 1.24 19.72
CA ALA A 117 -9.85 0.01 19.66
C ALA A 117 -10.42 -0.25 18.26
N TYR A 118 -11.08 0.73 17.63
CA TYR A 118 -11.60 0.59 16.28
C TYR A 118 -10.49 0.34 15.25
N THR A 119 -9.36 1.06 15.36
CA THR A 119 -8.22 0.86 14.46
C THR A 119 -7.67 -0.56 14.54
N GLN A 120 -7.44 -1.08 15.76
CA GLN A 120 -6.89 -2.42 15.97
C GLN A 120 -7.89 -3.54 15.65
N SER A 121 -9.20 -3.27 15.74
CA SER A 121 -10.25 -4.20 15.32
C SER A 121 -10.54 -4.18 13.81
N GLY A 122 -9.73 -3.48 13.00
CA GLY A 122 -9.85 -3.48 11.55
C GLY A 122 -10.80 -2.43 10.96
N ASP A 123 -11.29 -1.48 11.77
CA ASP A 123 -12.07 -0.32 11.31
C ASP A 123 -11.30 1.00 11.56
N PRO A 124 -10.23 1.26 10.78
CA PRO A 124 -9.47 2.49 10.91
C PRO A 124 -10.26 3.75 10.47
N GLN A 125 -11.41 3.62 9.79
CA GLN A 125 -12.24 4.77 9.43
C GLN A 125 -12.99 5.32 10.66
N ALA A 126 -13.62 4.42 11.42
CA ALA A 126 -14.17 4.79 12.73
C ALA A 126 -13.06 5.27 13.68
N GLY A 127 -11.92 4.56 13.67
CA GLY A 127 -10.72 4.94 14.39
C GLY A 127 -10.27 6.38 14.13
N LEU A 128 -10.18 6.78 12.87
CA LEU A 128 -9.80 8.13 12.44
C LEU A 128 -10.80 9.20 12.92
N THR A 129 -12.09 8.88 12.87
CA THR A 129 -13.16 9.80 13.29
C THR A 129 -13.04 10.14 14.77
N TYR A 130 -12.89 9.12 15.62
CA TYR A 130 -12.72 9.33 17.06
C TYR A 130 -11.39 10.02 17.40
N LEU A 131 -10.34 9.76 16.61
CA LEU A 131 -9.05 10.41 16.81
C LEU A 131 -9.11 11.92 16.59
N ARG A 132 -9.83 12.36 15.55
CA ARG A 132 -10.08 13.80 15.27
C ARG A 132 -10.84 14.48 16.42
N ILE A 133 -11.83 13.79 16.99
CA ILE A 133 -12.59 14.31 18.14
C ILE A 133 -11.68 14.43 19.37
N SER A 134 -10.87 13.40 19.66
CA SER A 134 -9.91 13.44 20.77
C SER A 134 -8.90 14.60 20.62
N LEU A 135 -8.39 14.80 19.41
CA LEU A 135 -7.47 15.88 19.09
C LEU A 135 -8.09 17.26 19.33
N ALA A 136 -9.34 17.47 18.92
CA ALA A 136 -10.06 18.71 19.16
C ALA A 136 -10.19 19.03 20.66
N PHE A 137 -10.47 18.03 21.51
CA PHE A 137 -10.49 18.23 22.96
C PHE A 137 -9.10 18.56 23.53
N ALA A 138 -8.04 17.90 23.05
CA ALA A 138 -6.68 18.18 23.49
C ALA A 138 -6.29 19.63 23.20
N GLN A 139 -6.59 20.10 21.99
CA GLN A 139 -6.33 21.48 21.56
C GLN A 139 -7.17 22.48 22.35
N GLN A 140 -8.48 22.21 22.55
CA GLN A 140 -9.35 23.06 23.34
C GLN A 140 -8.89 23.19 24.79
N LEU A 141 -8.33 22.12 25.37
CA LEU A 141 -7.86 22.13 26.74
C LEU A 141 -6.46 22.71 26.91
N GLY A 142 -5.68 22.86 25.83
CA GLY A 142 -4.27 23.27 25.87
C GLY A 142 -3.33 22.15 26.31
N MET A 143 -3.70 20.88 26.09
CA MET A 143 -2.87 19.72 26.42
C MET A 143 -1.84 19.46 25.30
N GLN A 144 -0.75 20.24 25.28
CA GLN A 144 0.25 20.23 24.20
C GLN A 144 0.89 18.84 24.00
N HIS A 145 1.22 18.14 25.08
CA HIS A 145 1.83 16.82 24.99
C HIS A 145 0.86 15.80 24.41
N LYS A 146 -0.42 15.87 24.78
CA LYS A 146 -1.48 15.04 24.20
C LYS A 146 -1.75 15.39 22.74
N ASP A 147 -1.81 16.67 22.40
CA ASP A 147 -1.96 17.17 21.02
C ASP A 147 -0.86 16.61 20.11
N ASP A 148 0.40 16.60 20.57
CA ASP A 148 1.51 16.04 19.80
C ASP A 148 1.37 14.53 19.56
N ILE A 149 1.02 13.74 20.59
CA ILE A 149 0.78 12.29 20.43
C ILE A 149 -0.37 12.04 19.46
N LEU A 150 -1.51 12.72 19.67
CA LEU A 150 -2.71 12.52 18.88
C LEU A 150 -2.50 12.96 17.43
N SER A 151 -1.69 14.00 17.20
CA SER A 151 -1.32 14.44 15.84
C SER A 151 -0.50 13.39 15.12
N LEU A 152 0.50 12.77 15.78
CA LEU A 152 1.29 11.68 15.18
C LEU A 152 0.44 10.43 14.90
N GLU A 153 -0.39 10.02 15.85
CA GLU A 153 -1.32 8.90 15.66
C GLU A 153 -2.34 9.20 14.55
N LEU A 154 -2.81 10.44 14.44
CA LEU A 154 -3.75 10.84 13.41
C LEU A 154 -3.17 10.61 12.02
N GLU A 155 -1.90 10.97 11.81
CA GLU A 155 -1.23 10.73 10.54
C GLU A 155 -1.00 9.23 10.29
N ARG A 156 -0.67 8.45 11.33
CA ARG A 156 -0.56 6.99 11.20
C ARG A 156 -1.89 6.34 10.80
N VAL A 157 -3.00 6.70 11.45
CA VAL A 157 -4.32 6.15 11.08
C VAL A 157 -4.77 6.68 9.72
N SER A 158 -4.42 7.92 9.36
CA SER A 158 -4.61 8.45 8.02
C SER A 158 -3.90 7.62 6.94
N ASN A 159 -2.68 7.15 7.20
CA ASN A 159 -1.99 6.22 6.29
C ASN A 159 -2.80 4.92 6.08
N LEU A 160 -3.32 4.31 7.16
CA LEU A 160 -4.13 3.08 7.12
C LEU A 160 -5.45 3.22 6.34
N VAL A 161 -5.99 4.44 6.25
CA VAL A 161 -7.17 4.72 5.43
C VAL A 161 -6.84 5.23 4.02
N GLY A 162 -5.56 5.26 3.64
CA GLY A 162 -5.10 5.78 2.34
C GLY A 162 -5.27 7.29 2.17
N GLN A 163 -5.24 8.04 3.27
CA GLN A 163 -5.31 9.51 3.32
C GLN A 163 -4.00 10.11 3.84
N ALA A 164 -2.86 9.50 3.50
CA ALA A 164 -1.54 9.97 3.91
C ALA A 164 -1.34 11.44 3.53
N ASN A 165 -0.86 12.25 4.48
CA ASN A 165 -0.51 13.66 4.26
C ASN A 165 0.88 13.97 4.82
N PRO A 166 1.95 13.64 4.06
CA PRO A 166 3.33 13.85 4.51
C PRO A 166 3.64 15.30 4.90
N ASP A 167 3.05 16.29 4.22
CA ASP A 167 3.29 17.71 4.52
C ASP A 167 2.73 18.13 5.87
N ARG A 168 1.54 17.64 6.22
CA ARG A 168 0.95 17.87 7.53
C ARG A 168 1.80 17.25 8.64
N LEU A 169 2.30 16.04 8.44
CA LEU A 169 3.17 15.38 9.41
C LEU A 169 4.52 16.09 9.58
N ARG A 170 5.09 16.66 8.50
CA ARG A 170 6.29 17.52 8.60
C ARG A 170 6.05 18.74 9.48
N LEU A 171 4.87 19.37 9.39
CA LEU A 171 4.50 20.50 10.26
C LEU A 171 4.38 20.07 11.73
N VAL A 172 3.84 18.88 11.99
CA VAL A 172 3.80 18.32 13.35
C VAL A 172 5.23 18.10 13.85
N LEU A 173 6.07 17.41 13.09
CA LEU A 173 7.47 17.14 13.43
C LEU A 173 8.31 18.40 13.62
N ALA A 174 7.97 19.52 12.98
CA ALA A 174 8.67 20.79 13.14
C ALA A 174 8.46 21.45 14.51
N ARG A 175 7.55 20.96 15.35
CA ARG A 175 7.30 21.52 16.70
C ARG A 175 8.43 21.20 17.66
N ASP A 176 8.81 22.20 18.45
CA ASP A 176 9.85 22.07 19.49
C ASP A 176 9.43 21.19 20.67
N SER A 177 8.13 20.98 20.87
CA SER A 177 7.56 20.19 21.96
C SER A 177 7.70 18.67 21.78
N ILE A 178 8.04 18.21 20.57
CA ILE A 178 8.14 16.78 20.27
C ILE A 178 9.45 16.20 20.81
N SER A 179 9.31 15.25 21.73
CA SER A 179 10.45 14.52 22.28
C SER A 179 11.20 13.70 21.23
N PRO A 180 12.51 13.42 21.40
CA PRO A 180 13.29 12.65 20.44
C PRO A 180 12.68 11.28 20.09
N ARG A 181 12.13 10.57 21.07
CA ARG A 181 11.46 9.28 20.86
C ARG A 181 10.24 9.41 19.95
N ARG A 182 9.44 10.47 20.11
CA ARG A 182 8.26 10.72 19.28
C ARG A 182 8.62 11.20 17.89
N ARG A 183 9.68 11.99 17.79
CA ARG A 183 10.25 12.41 16.52
C ARG A 183 10.64 11.19 15.70
N ALA A 184 11.37 10.23 16.29
CA ALA A 184 11.72 8.99 15.61
C ALA A 184 10.49 8.18 15.17
N PHE A 185 9.47 8.04 16.04
CA PHE A 185 8.21 7.41 15.66
C PHE A 185 7.51 8.14 14.51
N GLY A 186 7.41 9.47 14.57
CA GLY A 186 6.76 10.27 13.53
C GLY A 186 7.55 10.30 12.22
N GLU A 187 8.88 10.20 12.26
CA GLU A 187 9.72 10.02 11.06
C GLU A 187 9.43 8.67 10.37
N ALA A 188 9.19 7.61 11.14
CA ALA A 188 8.75 6.32 10.60
C ALA A 188 7.37 6.42 9.92
N VAL A 189 6.41 7.08 10.58
CA VAL A 189 5.06 7.33 10.02
C VAL A 189 5.14 8.21 8.78
N LEU A 190 6.08 9.16 8.74
CA LEU A 190 6.33 10.02 7.58
C LEU A 190 6.90 9.23 6.40
N ALA A 191 7.88 8.35 6.65
CA ALA A 191 8.44 7.48 5.63
C ALA A 191 7.36 6.54 5.06
N GLU A 192 6.52 5.96 5.92
CA GLU A 192 5.38 5.14 5.50
C GLU A 192 4.38 5.93 4.65
N GLY A 193 4.00 7.14 5.08
CA GLY A 193 3.08 8.00 4.33
C GLY A 193 3.64 8.41 2.96
N LEU A 194 4.95 8.69 2.89
CA LEU A 194 5.65 8.95 1.63
C LEU A 194 5.65 7.72 0.73
N MET A 195 5.94 6.55 1.29
CA MET A 195 5.88 5.27 0.56
C MET A 195 4.49 5.02 -0.03
N LEU A 196 3.43 5.14 0.76
CA LEU A 196 2.04 4.93 0.30
C LEU A 196 1.58 5.94 -0.75
N SER A 197 2.23 7.12 -0.81
CA SER A 197 2.03 8.11 -1.88
C SER A 197 2.89 7.86 -3.13
N GLY A 198 3.75 6.85 -3.13
CA GLY A 198 4.67 6.54 -4.22
C GLY A 198 5.98 7.33 -4.22
N ASP A 199 6.28 8.12 -3.18
CA ASP A 199 7.53 8.88 -3.04
C ASP A 199 8.62 8.09 -2.28
N TYR A 200 9.01 6.95 -2.86
CA TYR A 200 9.95 6.01 -2.24
C TYR A 200 11.32 6.62 -1.96
N ALA A 201 11.80 7.55 -2.80
CA ALA A 201 13.11 8.18 -2.60
C ALA A 201 13.14 9.06 -1.35
N HIS A 202 12.15 9.92 -1.13
CA HIS A 202 12.12 10.72 0.09
C HIS A 202 11.83 9.86 1.31
N ALA A 203 11.02 8.80 1.19
CA ALA A 203 10.83 7.83 2.27
C ALA A 203 12.18 7.22 2.70
N MET A 204 13.01 6.81 1.73
CA MET A 204 14.35 6.28 1.98
C MET A 204 15.26 7.32 2.66
N GLU A 205 15.25 8.58 2.19
CA GLU A 205 16.05 9.65 2.80
C GLU A 205 15.70 9.88 4.28
N ILE A 206 14.41 9.79 4.65
CA ILE A 206 13.98 9.90 6.05
C ILE A 206 14.52 8.73 6.87
N LEU A 207 14.38 7.49 6.38
CA LEU A 207 14.85 6.31 7.10
C LEU A 207 16.38 6.21 7.21
N GLN A 208 17.13 6.77 6.26
CA GLN A 208 18.60 6.82 6.31
C GLN A 208 19.12 7.78 7.38
N ARG A 209 18.36 8.82 7.72
CA ARG A 209 18.70 9.77 8.79
C ARG A 209 18.33 9.25 10.19
N GLY A 210 17.33 8.36 10.25
CA GLY A 210 16.80 7.79 11.49
C GLY A 210 17.71 6.76 12.15
N ALA A 211 17.41 6.44 13.40
CA ALA A 211 18.07 5.37 14.16
C ALA A 211 17.81 3.97 13.55
N THR A 212 18.57 2.97 13.98
CA THR A 212 18.58 1.56 13.51
C THR A 212 17.22 0.82 13.54
N TYR A 213 16.14 1.43 14.03
CA TYR A 213 14.84 0.81 14.24
C TYR A 213 14.00 0.57 12.96
N HIS A 214 14.50 0.94 11.78
CA HIS A 214 13.75 0.87 10.52
C HIS A 214 14.43 0.03 9.44
N GLU A 215 15.32 -0.90 9.83
CA GLU A 215 16.06 -1.73 8.88
C GLU A 215 15.15 -2.46 7.89
N GLN A 216 14.09 -3.10 8.38
CA GLN A 216 13.15 -3.86 7.54
C GLN A 216 12.38 -2.97 6.55
N GLN A 217 12.00 -1.76 6.95
CA GLN A 217 11.32 -0.81 6.05
C GLN A 217 12.27 -0.27 4.97
N ARG A 218 13.57 -0.10 5.29
CA ARG A 218 14.59 0.26 4.29
C ARG A 218 14.77 -0.84 3.26
N GLU A 219 14.76 -2.10 3.67
CA GLU A 219 14.88 -3.25 2.74
C GLU A 219 13.74 -3.26 1.73
N LEU A 220 12.50 -3.07 2.19
CA LEU A 220 11.34 -2.96 1.31
C LEU A 220 11.50 -1.79 0.33
N LEU A 221 11.87 -0.60 0.82
CA LEU A 221 12.08 0.56 -0.04
C LEU A 221 13.22 0.36 -1.04
N ASN A 222 14.31 -0.31 -0.64
CA ASN A 222 15.40 -0.68 -1.55
C ASN A 222 14.89 -1.56 -2.69
N ALA A 223 14.08 -2.58 -2.40
CA ALA A 223 13.49 -3.42 -3.43
C ALA A 223 12.52 -2.63 -4.35
N LEU A 224 11.67 -1.77 -3.78
CA LEU A 224 10.76 -0.90 -4.55
C LEU A 224 11.52 0.11 -5.43
N LEU A 225 12.70 0.57 -4.99
CA LEU A 225 13.62 1.45 -5.72
C LEU A 225 14.53 0.69 -6.71
N LEU A 226 14.41 -0.64 -6.80
CA LEU A 226 15.24 -1.52 -7.65
C LEU A 226 16.72 -1.59 -7.22
N HIS A 227 17.03 -1.31 -5.95
CA HIS A 227 18.35 -1.49 -5.35
C HIS A 227 18.52 -2.94 -4.84
N THR A 228 18.69 -3.89 -5.77
CA THR A 228 18.65 -5.33 -5.46
C THR A 228 19.86 -5.87 -4.68
N GLY A 229 20.95 -5.09 -4.56
CA GLY A 229 22.17 -5.49 -3.85
C GLY A 229 22.09 -5.44 -2.32
N GLU A 230 21.01 -4.86 -1.77
CA GLU A 230 20.86 -4.58 -0.34
C GLU A 230 19.71 -5.36 0.32
N VAL A 231 19.27 -6.47 -0.29
CA VAL A 231 18.15 -7.29 0.22
C VAL A 231 18.68 -8.41 1.13
N PRO A 232 18.03 -8.68 2.29
CA PRO A 232 18.54 -9.63 3.29
C PRO A 232 18.54 -11.07 2.79
N ARG A 233 19.44 -11.88 3.37
CA ARG A 233 19.45 -13.33 3.19
C ARG A 233 18.26 -13.99 3.90
N GLU A 234 17.91 -15.20 3.49
CA GLU A 234 16.84 -16.00 4.11
C GLU A 234 17.10 -16.21 5.62
N GLY A 235 16.05 -16.10 6.44
CA GLY A 235 16.10 -16.37 7.89
C GLY A 235 16.36 -15.17 8.79
N GLU A 236 16.75 -14.01 8.25
CA GLU A 236 17.09 -12.82 9.05
C GLU A 236 16.03 -11.70 9.00
N ALA A 237 15.02 -11.80 8.14
CA ALA A 237 14.09 -10.70 7.87
C ALA A 237 12.72 -10.88 8.54
N GLY A 238 12.19 -9.78 9.11
CA GLY A 238 10.76 -9.64 9.37
C GLY A 238 9.94 -9.46 8.09
N GLY A 239 8.64 -9.19 8.24
CA GLY A 239 7.69 -9.16 7.11
C GLY A 239 8.11 -8.25 5.95
N ALA A 240 8.62 -7.05 6.23
CA ALA A 240 9.04 -6.12 5.16
C ALA A 240 10.24 -6.63 4.33
N GLY A 241 11.22 -7.30 4.95
CA GLY A 241 12.34 -7.89 4.21
C GLY A 241 11.97 -9.17 3.46
N GLU A 242 10.96 -9.91 3.93
CA GLU A 242 10.37 -11.01 3.16
C GLU A 242 9.66 -10.51 1.89
N ILE A 243 8.90 -9.42 1.99
CA ILE A 243 8.31 -8.73 0.83
C ILE A 243 9.41 -8.24 -0.12
N ALA A 244 10.47 -7.66 0.40
CA ALA A 244 11.62 -7.20 -0.39
C ALA A 244 12.25 -8.34 -1.21
N ARG A 245 12.45 -9.51 -0.60
CA ARG A 245 12.91 -10.72 -1.30
C ARG A 245 11.92 -11.16 -2.37
N GLY A 246 10.62 -11.16 -2.09
CA GLY A 246 9.61 -11.48 -3.09
C GLY A 246 9.64 -10.54 -4.30
N ILE A 247 9.86 -9.24 -4.09
CA ILE A 247 10.06 -8.26 -5.17
C ILE A 247 11.33 -8.58 -5.97
N VAL A 248 12.45 -8.91 -5.31
CA VAL A 248 13.67 -9.34 -6.01
C VAL A 248 13.45 -10.62 -6.79
N GLY A 249 12.74 -11.59 -6.24
CA GLY A 249 12.34 -12.81 -6.95
C GLY A 249 11.55 -12.47 -8.22
N LEU A 250 10.59 -11.56 -8.14
CA LEU A 250 9.85 -11.08 -9.31
C LEU A 250 10.78 -10.47 -10.37
N LEU A 251 11.75 -9.65 -9.95
CA LEU A 251 12.74 -9.04 -10.84
C LEU A 251 13.68 -10.07 -11.49
N MET A 252 13.98 -11.17 -10.80
CA MET A 252 14.81 -12.26 -11.32
C MET A 252 14.00 -13.30 -12.10
N HIS A 253 12.70 -13.05 -12.32
CA HIS A 253 11.77 -13.98 -12.94
C HIS A 253 11.68 -15.34 -12.22
N ASP A 254 11.82 -15.33 -10.89
CA ASP A 254 11.63 -16.52 -10.06
C ASP A 254 10.17 -16.99 -10.12
N GLU A 255 10.01 -18.27 -10.46
CA GLU A 255 8.74 -18.95 -10.53
C GLU A 255 8.37 -19.65 -9.25
N ASP A 256 9.04 -19.47 -8.09
CA ASP A 256 8.67 -20.16 -6.84
C ASP A 256 8.59 -19.23 -5.62
N ILE A 257 8.15 -18.01 -5.86
CA ILE A 257 7.94 -17.01 -4.80
C ILE A 257 6.77 -17.43 -3.90
N THR A 258 7.07 -17.69 -2.64
CA THR A 258 6.09 -17.89 -1.57
C THR A 258 6.45 -16.99 -0.39
N LEU A 259 5.47 -16.25 0.12
CA LEU A 259 5.59 -15.40 1.30
C LEU A 259 4.80 -16.02 2.45
N GLY A 260 5.32 -15.92 3.66
CA GLY A 260 4.68 -16.29 4.91
C GLY A 260 3.48 -15.39 5.25
N GLU A 261 2.82 -15.71 6.37
CA GLU A 261 1.72 -14.90 6.87
C GLU A 261 2.26 -13.58 7.46
N ILE A 262 2.18 -12.52 6.67
CA ILE A 262 2.55 -11.17 7.10
C ILE A 262 1.28 -10.46 7.58
N THR A 263 1.33 -10.01 8.84
CA THR A 263 0.25 -9.28 9.49
C THR A 263 0.60 -7.80 9.63
N GLY A 264 -0.43 -6.96 9.78
CA GLY A 264 -0.27 -5.51 9.88
C GLY A 264 -0.27 -4.81 8.52
N GLU A 265 -0.93 -3.66 8.45
CA GLU A 265 -0.89 -2.79 7.27
C GLU A 265 0.19 -1.72 7.48
N PRO A 266 0.93 -1.31 6.43
CA PRO A 266 0.71 -1.64 5.02
C PRO A 266 1.36 -2.93 4.49
N GLU A 267 2.19 -3.62 5.28
CA GLU A 267 3.00 -4.76 4.84
C GLU A 267 2.14 -5.92 4.32
N ALA A 268 1.04 -6.27 5.00
CA ALA A 268 0.14 -7.33 4.57
C ALA A 268 -0.43 -7.09 3.16
N THR A 269 -0.75 -5.85 2.81
CA THR A 269 -1.20 -5.50 1.45
C THR A 269 -0.08 -5.70 0.43
N TYR A 270 1.14 -5.26 0.70
CA TYR A 270 2.26 -5.51 -0.22
C TYR A 270 2.57 -7.00 -0.37
N ALA A 271 2.52 -7.78 0.71
CA ALA A 271 2.71 -9.22 0.66
C ALA A 271 1.68 -9.89 -0.28
N ARG A 272 0.39 -9.55 -0.12
CA ARG A 272 -0.67 -10.02 -1.03
C ARG A 272 -0.41 -9.62 -2.48
N LEU A 273 0.03 -8.39 -2.74
CA LEU A 273 0.32 -7.89 -4.09
C LEU A 273 1.49 -8.62 -4.75
N VAL A 274 2.59 -8.81 -4.02
CA VAL A 274 3.78 -9.52 -4.51
C VAL A 274 3.45 -10.99 -4.81
N GLN A 275 2.75 -11.66 -3.89
CA GLN A 275 2.31 -13.05 -4.08
C GLN A 275 1.35 -13.17 -5.28
N ALA A 276 0.38 -12.25 -5.40
CA ALA A 276 -0.55 -12.25 -6.52
C ALA A 276 0.14 -11.99 -7.86
N LEU A 277 1.10 -11.04 -7.93
CA LEU A 277 1.91 -10.81 -9.12
C LEU A 277 2.69 -12.06 -9.54
N ALA A 278 3.27 -12.79 -8.58
CA ALA A 278 3.98 -14.04 -8.84
C ALA A 278 3.06 -15.12 -9.41
N TYR A 279 1.82 -15.22 -8.92
CA TYR A 279 0.82 -16.16 -9.46
C TYR A 279 0.26 -15.73 -10.81
N VAL A 280 0.00 -14.44 -11.01
CA VAL A 280 -0.55 -13.90 -12.26
C VAL A 280 0.38 -14.16 -13.44
N ARG A 281 1.69 -14.06 -13.24
CA ARG A 281 2.68 -14.33 -14.28
C ARG A 281 2.72 -15.78 -14.75
N ARG A 282 2.12 -16.72 -13.99
CA ARG A 282 2.01 -18.12 -14.39
C ARG A 282 0.63 -18.37 -15.00
N PRO A 283 0.54 -18.72 -16.30
CA PRO A 283 -0.75 -18.89 -16.97
C PRO A 283 -1.75 -19.81 -16.24
N GLY A 284 -1.27 -20.87 -15.57
CA GLY A 284 -2.11 -21.80 -14.79
C GLY A 284 -2.56 -21.28 -13.41
N MET A 285 -1.91 -20.24 -12.89
CA MET A 285 -2.16 -19.70 -11.54
C MET A 285 -2.81 -18.31 -11.58
N ALA A 286 -3.02 -17.71 -12.76
CA ALA A 286 -3.56 -16.37 -12.87
C ALA A 286 -4.91 -16.17 -12.19
N ALA A 287 -5.80 -17.17 -12.24
CA ALA A 287 -7.08 -17.13 -11.54
C ALA A 287 -6.92 -17.19 -10.01
N VAL A 288 -5.87 -17.83 -9.49
CA VAL A 288 -5.56 -17.83 -8.05
C VAL A 288 -5.11 -16.43 -7.64
N GLY A 289 -4.17 -15.84 -8.39
CA GLY A 289 -3.70 -14.48 -8.15
C GLY A 289 -4.81 -13.42 -8.21
N ALA A 290 -5.73 -13.53 -9.19
CA ALA A 290 -6.90 -12.64 -9.26
C ALA A 290 -7.79 -12.75 -8.02
N ARG A 291 -8.18 -13.98 -7.62
CA ARG A 291 -9.02 -14.20 -6.45
C ARG A 291 -8.42 -13.68 -5.15
N MET A 292 -7.09 -13.70 -5.01
CA MET A 292 -6.40 -13.11 -3.86
C MET A 292 -6.61 -11.59 -3.76
N LEU A 293 -6.84 -10.91 -4.88
CA LEU A 293 -6.94 -9.45 -4.95
C LEU A 293 -8.37 -8.92 -5.05
N GLU A 294 -9.33 -9.72 -5.52
CA GLU A 294 -10.72 -9.28 -5.76
C GLU A 294 -11.48 -8.87 -4.49
N GLY A 295 -11.05 -9.33 -3.31
CA GLY A 295 -11.74 -9.06 -2.04
C GLY A 295 -11.49 -7.66 -1.46
N GLN A 296 -10.40 -6.98 -1.83
CA GLN A 296 -9.97 -5.74 -1.19
C GLN A 296 -9.19 -4.84 -2.16
N VAL A 297 -9.82 -3.74 -2.57
CA VAL A 297 -9.12 -2.68 -3.32
C VAL A 297 -8.23 -1.90 -2.35
N PRO A 298 -6.90 -1.81 -2.57
CA PRO A 298 -6.02 -1.07 -1.69
C PRO A 298 -6.39 0.41 -1.61
N ARG A 299 -6.24 0.98 -0.42
CA ARG A 299 -6.54 2.39 -0.18
C ARG A 299 -5.39 3.30 -0.61
N ALA A 300 -4.15 2.90 -0.37
CA ALA A 300 -2.98 3.67 -0.77
C ALA A 300 -2.84 3.73 -2.30
N PRO A 301 -2.55 4.91 -2.89
CA PRO A 301 -2.37 5.07 -4.32
C PRO A 301 -1.39 4.07 -4.96
N ASP A 302 -0.20 3.88 -4.39
CA ASP A 302 0.84 3.05 -5.00
C ASP A 302 0.45 1.56 -5.03
N GLN A 303 -0.07 1.04 -3.91
CA GLN A 303 -0.62 -0.31 -3.77
C GLN A 303 -1.81 -0.52 -4.72
N ARG A 304 -2.67 0.50 -4.89
CA ARG A 304 -3.82 0.43 -5.80
C ARG A 304 -3.38 0.37 -7.27
N ALA A 305 -2.30 1.06 -7.63
CA ALA A 305 -1.73 0.93 -8.97
C ALA A 305 -1.16 -0.48 -9.21
N LEU A 306 -0.38 -1.02 -8.26
CA LEU A 306 0.15 -2.39 -8.33
C LEU A 306 -0.99 -3.43 -8.40
N TRP A 307 -2.05 -3.23 -7.62
CA TRP A 307 -3.27 -4.05 -7.66
C TRP A 307 -3.92 -4.06 -9.05
N ALA A 308 -4.11 -2.87 -9.64
CA ALA A 308 -4.72 -2.75 -10.96
C ALA A 308 -3.85 -3.40 -12.04
N PHE A 309 -2.52 -3.23 -11.98
CA PHE A 309 -1.60 -3.92 -12.88
C PHE A 309 -1.68 -5.44 -12.75
N ALA A 310 -1.72 -5.97 -11.52
CA ALA A 310 -1.82 -7.41 -11.29
C ALA A 310 -3.13 -7.99 -11.86
N LEU A 311 -4.27 -7.29 -11.68
CA LEU A 311 -5.55 -7.74 -12.25
C LEU A 311 -5.60 -7.61 -13.78
N LEU A 312 -5.00 -6.57 -14.35
CA LEU A 312 -4.82 -6.46 -15.80
C LEU A 312 -3.99 -7.64 -16.34
N GLY A 313 -2.90 -8.01 -15.66
CA GLY A 313 -2.13 -9.20 -15.98
C GLY A 313 -2.96 -10.49 -15.89
N ALA A 314 -3.80 -10.61 -14.87
CA ALA A 314 -4.66 -11.79 -14.72
C ALA A 314 -5.62 -11.93 -15.90
N LEU A 315 -6.20 -10.82 -16.36
CA LEU A 315 -7.03 -10.76 -17.57
C LEU A 315 -6.25 -11.12 -18.84
N MET A 316 -4.98 -10.70 -18.95
CA MET A 316 -4.11 -11.11 -20.06
C MET A 316 -3.98 -12.63 -20.14
N HIS A 317 -3.88 -13.29 -18.99
CA HIS A 317 -3.83 -14.75 -18.90
C HIS A 317 -5.21 -15.44 -18.89
N GLY A 318 -6.30 -14.67 -18.98
CA GLY A 318 -7.66 -15.19 -19.13
C GLY A 318 -8.33 -15.57 -17.81
N ALA A 319 -7.80 -15.11 -16.69
CA ALA A 319 -8.49 -15.21 -15.40
C ALA A 319 -9.79 -14.38 -15.44
N PRO A 320 -10.86 -14.84 -14.76
CA PRO A 320 -12.02 -14.01 -14.54
C PRO A 320 -11.64 -12.81 -13.66
N CYS A 321 -12.23 -11.66 -13.96
CA CYS A 321 -12.18 -10.47 -13.12
C CYS A 321 -13.59 -9.92 -13.00
N ARG A 322 -14.00 -9.53 -11.79
CA ARG A 322 -15.35 -9.02 -11.52
C ARG A 322 -15.71 -7.76 -12.32
N ASP A 323 -14.75 -6.84 -12.49
CA ASP A 323 -14.94 -5.56 -13.17
C ASP A 323 -13.70 -5.19 -14.00
N PRO A 324 -13.49 -5.84 -15.16
CA PRO A 324 -12.30 -5.63 -15.97
C PRO A 324 -12.23 -4.23 -16.60
N LEU A 325 -13.38 -3.57 -16.78
CA LEU A 325 -13.48 -2.28 -17.45
C LEU A 325 -13.13 -1.11 -16.53
N ALA A 326 -13.35 -1.25 -15.22
CA ALA A 326 -12.94 -0.23 -14.26
C ALA A 326 -11.42 -0.15 -14.05
N LEU A 327 -10.66 -1.21 -14.33
CA LEU A 327 -9.23 -1.30 -13.99
C LEU A 327 -8.36 -0.17 -14.57
N PRO A 328 -8.49 0.24 -15.85
CA PRO A 328 -7.73 1.38 -16.37
C PRO A 328 -8.06 2.69 -15.66
N GLY A 329 -9.34 2.92 -15.34
CA GLY A 329 -9.78 4.10 -14.58
C GLY A 329 -9.22 4.10 -13.15
N VAL A 330 -9.23 2.95 -12.48
CA VAL A 330 -8.64 2.78 -11.14
C VAL A 330 -7.13 3.03 -11.17
N LEU A 331 -6.43 2.47 -12.16
CA LEU A 331 -4.98 2.67 -12.34
C LEU A 331 -4.66 4.14 -12.59
N ARG A 332 -5.40 4.80 -13.50
CA ARG A 332 -5.22 6.22 -13.78
C ARG A 332 -5.41 7.07 -12.52
N GLY A 333 -6.52 6.89 -11.81
CA GLY A 333 -6.81 7.64 -10.58
C GLY A 333 -5.79 7.39 -9.47
N ALA A 334 -5.24 6.17 -9.39
CA ALA A 334 -4.15 5.85 -8.48
C ALA A 334 -2.86 6.61 -8.85
N LEU A 335 -2.48 6.66 -10.12
CA LEU A 335 -1.31 7.39 -10.60
C LEU A 335 -1.46 8.90 -10.45
N GLU A 336 -2.64 9.46 -10.73
CA GLU A 336 -2.94 10.89 -10.53
C GLU A 336 -2.85 11.32 -9.04
N ALA A 337 -3.09 10.39 -8.12
CA ALA A 337 -2.97 10.62 -6.68
C ALA A 337 -1.53 10.52 -6.16
N MET A 338 -0.56 10.11 -6.99
CA MET A 338 0.85 10.03 -6.60
C MET A 338 1.62 11.29 -7.00
N PRO A 339 2.37 11.94 -6.11
CA PRO A 339 3.33 12.98 -6.52
C PRO A 339 4.43 12.45 -7.46
N ARG A 340 4.76 11.16 -7.40
CA ARG A 340 5.85 10.54 -8.17
C ARG A 340 5.48 9.14 -8.67
N THR A 341 4.87 9.07 -9.84
CA THR A 341 4.49 7.82 -10.53
C THR A 341 5.69 6.97 -10.98
N HIS A 342 6.81 7.63 -11.30
CA HIS A 342 7.91 7.03 -12.05
C HIS A 342 8.61 5.85 -11.32
N PHE A 343 8.52 5.74 -10.00
CA PHE A 343 9.07 4.59 -9.27
C PHE A 343 8.21 3.34 -9.46
N VAL A 344 6.90 3.43 -9.20
CA VAL A 344 5.94 2.34 -9.44
C VAL A 344 5.98 1.89 -10.90
N LEU A 345 6.02 2.83 -11.83
CA LEU A 345 6.06 2.51 -13.25
C LEU A 345 7.39 1.87 -13.68
N ARG A 346 8.54 2.29 -13.13
CA ARG A 346 9.83 1.61 -13.36
C ARG A 346 9.83 0.19 -12.80
N LEU A 347 9.26 -0.01 -11.61
CA LEU A 347 9.12 -1.32 -11.01
C LEU A 347 8.28 -2.24 -11.92
N MET A 348 7.12 -1.79 -12.36
CA MET A 348 6.26 -2.56 -13.25
C MET A 348 6.86 -2.79 -14.63
N HIS A 349 7.57 -1.81 -15.18
CA HIS A 349 8.32 -1.98 -16.44
C HIS A 349 9.37 -3.08 -16.34
N ARG A 350 9.97 -3.30 -15.16
CA ARG A 350 10.93 -4.39 -14.92
C ARG A 350 10.26 -5.73 -14.65
N ILE A 351 9.19 -5.75 -13.86
CA ILE A 351 8.55 -6.99 -13.41
C ILE A 351 7.61 -7.59 -14.47
N ALA A 352 6.80 -6.75 -15.12
CA ALA A 352 5.77 -7.18 -16.05
C ALA A 352 5.50 -6.07 -17.10
N PRO A 353 6.45 -5.83 -18.02
CA PRO A 353 6.32 -4.79 -19.05
C PRO A 353 5.09 -4.98 -19.93
N GLU A 354 4.60 -6.20 -20.12
CA GLU A 354 3.39 -6.50 -20.88
C GLU A 354 2.11 -5.96 -20.22
N TYR A 355 2.04 -5.91 -18.89
CA TYR A 355 0.91 -5.33 -18.16
C TYR A 355 0.91 -3.81 -18.30
N LEU A 356 2.11 -3.21 -18.29
CA LEU A 356 2.31 -1.78 -18.55
C LEU A 356 1.91 -1.43 -19.99
N VAL A 357 2.28 -2.25 -20.97
CA VAL A 357 1.89 -2.03 -22.37
C VAL A 357 0.38 -2.13 -22.55
N LEU A 358 -0.27 -3.13 -21.94
CA LEU A 358 -1.73 -3.22 -21.96
C LEU A 358 -2.38 -1.97 -21.34
N ALA A 359 -1.90 -1.53 -20.17
CA ALA A 359 -2.40 -0.35 -19.49
C ALA A 359 -2.20 0.94 -20.31
N GLY A 360 -1.06 1.07 -21.00
CA GLY A 360 -0.74 2.25 -21.82
C GLY A 360 -1.51 2.32 -23.14
N LEU A 361 -2.07 1.20 -23.59
CA LEU A 361 -2.93 1.13 -24.77
C LEU A 361 -4.42 1.13 -24.42
N ALA A 362 -4.77 1.05 -23.14
CA ALA A 362 -6.14 1.11 -22.68
C ALA A 362 -6.75 2.51 -22.95
N PRO A 363 -8.08 2.59 -23.15
CA PRO A 363 -8.78 3.87 -23.17
C PRO A 363 -8.47 4.69 -21.91
N ASN A 364 -8.24 5.99 -22.09
CA ASN A 364 -7.90 6.90 -21.00
C ASN A 364 -6.60 6.55 -20.25
N ALA A 365 -5.65 5.85 -20.88
CA ALA A 365 -4.34 5.57 -20.29
C ALA A 365 -3.67 6.82 -19.69
N HIS A 366 -3.02 6.66 -18.54
CA HIS A 366 -2.25 7.74 -17.93
C HIS A 366 -1.08 8.16 -18.86
N PRO A 367 -0.78 9.46 -19.01
CA PRO A 367 0.29 9.93 -19.90
C PRO A 367 1.65 9.30 -19.60
N ASP A 368 2.04 9.16 -18.33
CA ASP A 368 3.31 8.55 -17.94
C ASP A 368 3.42 7.07 -18.33
N VAL A 369 2.30 6.33 -18.29
CA VAL A 369 2.26 4.94 -18.74
C VAL A 369 2.47 4.91 -20.25
N SER A 370 1.75 5.75 -20.98
CA SER A 370 1.86 5.87 -22.45
C SER A 370 3.27 6.26 -22.90
N ALA A 371 3.93 7.16 -22.17
CA ALA A 371 5.31 7.56 -22.45
C ALA A 371 6.29 6.39 -22.30
N LEU A 372 6.09 5.53 -21.30
CA LEU A 372 6.93 4.35 -21.10
C LEU A 372 6.73 3.29 -22.18
N VAL A 373 5.50 3.10 -22.69
CA VAL A 373 5.24 2.19 -23.83
C VAL A 373 6.15 2.50 -25.02
N ALA A 374 6.40 3.78 -25.30
CA ALA A 374 7.27 4.20 -26.40
C ALA A 374 8.74 3.76 -26.22
N SER A 375 9.17 3.54 -24.97
CA SER A 375 10.50 3.04 -24.62
C SER A 375 10.55 1.53 -24.38
N THR A 376 9.42 0.83 -24.39
CA THR A 376 9.36 -0.62 -24.21
C THR A 376 9.64 -1.34 -25.53
N PRO A 377 10.54 -2.33 -25.58
CA PRO A 377 10.74 -3.16 -26.77
C PRO A 377 9.51 -4.04 -27.03
N LEU A 378 8.93 -3.94 -28.24
CA LEU A 378 7.71 -4.63 -28.65
C LEU A 378 7.99 -5.62 -29.78
N LEU A 379 7.70 -6.90 -29.57
CA LEU A 379 7.75 -7.93 -30.61
C LEU A 379 6.47 -7.84 -31.46
N VAL A 380 6.61 -7.35 -32.70
CA VAL A 380 5.51 -7.09 -33.64
C VAL A 380 5.46 -8.09 -34.82
N GLY A 381 6.21 -9.19 -34.71
CA GLY A 381 6.30 -10.27 -35.69
C GLY A 381 7.76 -10.53 -36.03
N LYS A 382 8.19 -10.31 -37.27
CA LYS A 382 9.62 -10.39 -37.63
C LYS A 382 10.47 -9.21 -37.16
N GLN A 383 9.88 -8.27 -36.44
CA GLN A 383 10.57 -7.07 -35.96
C GLN A 383 10.38 -6.90 -34.46
N VAL A 384 11.40 -6.34 -33.81
CA VAL A 384 11.27 -5.71 -32.49
C VAL A 384 11.26 -4.19 -32.71
N ALA A 385 10.19 -3.53 -32.27
CA ALA A 385 10.00 -2.09 -32.35
C ALA A 385 10.24 -1.44 -30.99
N MET A 386 10.95 -0.31 -30.96
CA MET A 386 11.13 0.53 -29.77
C MET A 386 11.09 1.99 -30.20
N GLY A 387 9.99 2.67 -29.89
CA GLY A 387 9.69 4.00 -30.41
C GLY A 387 9.66 4.01 -31.95
N ARG A 388 10.56 4.79 -32.56
CA ARG A 388 10.69 4.87 -34.03
C ARG A 388 11.68 3.86 -34.62
N ILE A 389 12.43 3.16 -33.78
CA ILE A 389 13.48 2.24 -34.22
C ILE A 389 12.87 0.85 -34.37
N ARG A 390 13.21 0.17 -35.46
CA ARG A 390 12.79 -1.20 -35.77
C ARG A 390 14.01 -2.06 -36.04
N PHE A 391 14.07 -3.22 -35.40
CA PHE A 391 15.12 -4.20 -35.59
C PHE A 391 14.54 -5.45 -36.22
N GLU A 392 15.10 -5.90 -37.34
CA GLU A 392 14.68 -7.13 -37.99
C GLU A 392 15.25 -8.35 -37.24
N MET A 393 14.39 -9.34 -37.01
CA MET A 393 14.71 -10.58 -36.32
C MET A 393 14.92 -11.71 -37.33
N PRO A 394 15.85 -12.63 -37.09
CA PRO A 394 16.13 -13.71 -38.02
C PRO A 394 14.96 -14.70 -38.15
N GLY A 395 14.68 -15.08 -39.39
CA GLY A 395 13.75 -16.17 -39.70
C GLY A 395 12.28 -15.84 -39.42
N ARG A 396 11.53 -16.86 -38.97
CA ARG A 396 10.07 -16.80 -38.79
C ARG A 396 9.63 -16.88 -37.32
N VAL A 397 10.57 -17.07 -36.39
CA VAL A 397 10.29 -17.30 -34.96
C VAL A 397 9.44 -16.17 -34.38
N GLY A 398 9.83 -14.91 -34.58
CA GLY A 398 9.08 -13.77 -34.06
C GLY A 398 7.63 -13.70 -34.56
N ARG A 399 7.41 -13.95 -35.86
CA ARG A 399 6.05 -14.08 -36.44
C ARG A 399 5.25 -15.18 -35.75
N ILE A 400 5.82 -16.37 -35.61
CA ILE A 400 5.15 -17.53 -35.00
C ILE A 400 4.80 -17.23 -33.53
N LEU A 401 5.71 -16.60 -32.78
CA LEU A 401 5.46 -16.21 -31.38
C LEU A 401 4.30 -15.22 -31.26
N VAL A 402 4.18 -14.24 -32.17
CA VAL A 402 3.03 -13.32 -32.20
C VAL A 402 1.74 -14.04 -32.58
N LEU A 403 1.77 -14.85 -33.63
CA LEU A 403 0.61 -15.62 -34.10
C LEU A 403 0.12 -16.63 -33.05
N ARG A 404 1.01 -17.23 -32.26
CA ARG A 404 0.64 -18.20 -31.21
C ARG A 404 -0.39 -17.66 -30.22
N TYR A 405 -0.41 -16.35 -29.97
CA TYR A 405 -1.42 -15.74 -29.11
C TYR A 405 -2.65 -15.26 -29.88
N LEU A 406 -2.47 -14.67 -31.07
CA LEU A 406 -3.56 -14.08 -31.86
C LEU A 406 -4.42 -15.11 -32.59
N ALA A 407 -3.76 -16.12 -33.17
CA ALA A 407 -4.36 -17.17 -33.99
C ALA A 407 -3.58 -18.47 -33.77
N PRO A 408 -3.78 -19.17 -32.64
CA PRO A 408 -3.02 -20.38 -32.28
C PRO A 408 -3.02 -21.44 -33.38
N GLU A 409 -4.16 -21.61 -34.06
CA GLU A 409 -4.37 -22.51 -35.19
C GLU A 409 -3.35 -22.29 -36.33
N LEU A 410 -3.00 -21.04 -36.63
CA LEU A 410 -2.01 -20.71 -37.65
C LEU A 410 -0.58 -20.98 -37.19
N ALA A 411 -0.31 -20.81 -35.90
CA ALA A 411 1.01 -20.98 -35.33
C ALA A 411 1.40 -22.47 -35.18
N GLU A 412 0.42 -23.33 -34.88
CA GLU A 412 0.60 -24.78 -34.78
C GLU A 412 1.03 -25.42 -36.10
N LEU A 413 0.62 -24.83 -37.22
CA LEU A 413 0.97 -25.31 -38.57
C LEU A 413 2.42 -24.99 -38.97
N GLU A 414 3.02 -23.92 -38.44
CA GLU A 414 4.32 -23.46 -38.92
C GLU A 414 5.51 -24.07 -38.16
N GLY A 415 5.43 -24.21 -36.84
CA GLY A 415 6.51 -24.71 -35.97
C GLY A 415 7.86 -23.96 -36.10
N PHE A 416 8.77 -24.14 -35.16
CA PHE A 416 10.17 -23.71 -35.34
C PHE A 416 11.13 -24.67 -34.65
N THR A 417 12.34 -24.76 -35.20
CA THR A 417 13.41 -25.58 -34.67
C THR A 417 14.10 -24.90 -33.48
N THR A 418 14.74 -25.69 -32.62
CA THR A 418 15.57 -25.18 -31.50
C THR A 418 16.69 -24.26 -32.00
N THR A 419 17.26 -24.54 -33.18
CA THR A 419 18.31 -23.71 -33.81
C THR A 419 17.78 -22.35 -34.24
N GLU A 420 16.59 -22.29 -34.86
CA GLU A 420 15.95 -21.02 -35.20
C GLU A 420 15.65 -20.19 -33.94
N PHE A 421 15.14 -20.84 -32.89
CA PHE A 421 14.86 -20.16 -31.62
C PHE A 421 16.13 -19.61 -30.97
N ARG A 422 17.22 -20.39 -30.92
CA ARG A 422 18.51 -19.92 -30.41
C ARG A 422 19.02 -18.69 -31.17
N ARG A 423 19.01 -18.73 -32.51
CA ARG A 423 19.42 -17.57 -33.34
C ARG A 423 18.58 -16.33 -33.05
N PHE A 424 17.28 -16.51 -32.84
CA PHE A 424 16.39 -15.42 -32.46
C PHE A 424 16.77 -14.83 -31.09
N THR A 425 16.97 -15.67 -30.06
CA THR A 425 17.39 -15.24 -28.72
C THR A 425 18.78 -14.60 -28.69
N ASP A 426 19.73 -15.12 -29.47
CA ASP A 426 21.07 -14.55 -29.62
C ASP A 426 20.97 -13.13 -30.22
N GLN A 427 20.13 -12.95 -31.24
CA GLN A 427 19.90 -11.62 -31.84
C GLN A 427 19.23 -10.66 -30.86
N GLN A 428 18.26 -11.11 -30.06
CA GLN A 428 17.65 -10.28 -29.02
C GLN A 428 18.70 -9.77 -28.03
N SER A 429 19.56 -10.68 -27.57
CA SER A 429 20.65 -10.38 -26.64
C SER A 429 21.65 -9.39 -27.26
N ASN A 430 22.01 -9.56 -28.54
CA ASN A 430 22.92 -8.66 -29.26
C ASN A 430 22.37 -7.23 -29.40
N ILE A 431 21.05 -7.08 -29.54
CA ILE A 431 20.41 -5.76 -29.61
C ILE A 431 20.23 -5.15 -28.20
N GLY A 432 20.45 -5.94 -27.14
CA GLY A 432 20.26 -5.51 -25.75
C GLY A 432 18.81 -5.62 -25.28
N PHE A 433 17.98 -6.41 -25.96
CA PHE A 433 16.62 -6.70 -25.53
C PHE A 433 16.58 -8.04 -24.79
N GLY A 434 16.26 -8.02 -23.50
CA GLY A 434 16.07 -9.27 -22.73
C GLY A 434 14.85 -10.04 -23.22
N HIS A 435 13.67 -9.47 -23.01
CA HIS A 435 12.39 -10.08 -23.39
C HIS A 435 11.44 -9.00 -23.93
N PRO A 436 11.35 -8.79 -25.26
CA PRO A 436 10.41 -7.82 -25.82
C PRO A 436 8.96 -8.28 -25.58
N VAL A 437 8.08 -7.31 -25.34
CA VAL A 437 6.65 -7.57 -25.09
C VAL A 437 6.01 -8.13 -26.35
N ASN A 438 5.36 -9.29 -26.23
CA ASN A 438 4.68 -9.91 -27.36
C ASN A 438 3.36 -9.19 -27.67
N MET A 439 3.31 -8.46 -28.78
CA MET A 439 2.10 -7.70 -29.16
C MET A 439 0.93 -8.59 -29.56
N GLY A 440 1.16 -9.86 -29.89
CA GLY A 440 0.08 -10.82 -30.10
C GLY A 440 -0.68 -11.14 -28.82
N LEU A 441 0.02 -11.23 -27.68
CA LEU A 441 -0.60 -11.38 -26.37
C LEU A 441 -1.43 -10.14 -26.03
N VAL A 442 -0.84 -8.95 -26.17
CA VAL A 442 -1.51 -7.66 -25.90
C VAL A 442 -2.78 -7.51 -26.75
N ALA A 443 -2.70 -7.76 -28.06
CA ALA A 443 -3.85 -7.69 -28.97
C ALA A 443 -4.97 -8.65 -28.55
N ARG A 444 -4.64 -9.90 -28.18
CA ARG A 444 -5.62 -10.87 -27.67
C ARG A 444 -6.30 -10.35 -26.41
N SER A 445 -5.55 -9.72 -25.51
CA SER A 445 -6.08 -9.16 -24.27
C SER A 445 -7.00 -7.97 -24.51
N LEU A 446 -6.66 -7.06 -25.43
CA LEU A 446 -7.54 -5.96 -25.84
C LEU A 446 -8.83 -6.47 -26.47
N LEU A 447 -8.77 -7.52 -27.30
CA LEU A 447 -9.96 -8.15 -27.88
C LEU A 447 -10.86 -8.77 -26.79
N ARG A 448 -10.29 -9.35 -25.73
CA ARG A 448 -11.07 -9.84 -24.59
C ARG A 448 -11.76 -8.71 -23.84
N LEU A 449 -11.07 -7.58 -23.64
CA LEU A 449 -11.65 -6.39 -23.00
C LEU A 449 -12.77 -5.78 -23.84
N ALA A 450 -12.61 -5.71 -25.16
CA ALA A 450 -13.67 -5.28 -26.08
C ALA A 450 -14.91 -6.19 -26.02
N ARG A 451 -14.71 -7.51 -25.89
CA ARG A 451 -15.80 -8.48 -25.69
C ARG A 451 -16.48 -8.28 -24.34
N ALA A 452 -15.71 -8.12 -23.27
CA ALA A 452 -16.27 -7.81 -21.96
C ALA A 452 -17.11 -6.53 -22.01
N ALA A 453 -16.61 -5.43 -22.60
CA ALA A 453 -17.36 -4.20 -22.79
C ALA A 453 -18.71 -4.40 -23.49
N ARG A 454 -18.76 -5.31 -24.48
CA ARG A 454 -20.00 -5.69 -25.15
C ARG A 454 -20.94 -6.44 -24.21
N ASP A 455 -20.43 -7.41 -23.48
CA ASP A 455 -21.24 -8.24 -22.57
C ASP A 455 -21.82 -7.40 -21.40
N TYR A 456 -21.11 -6.35 -20.97
CA TYR A 456 -21.59 -5.38 -19.98
C TYR A 456 -22.48 -4.27 -20.56
N GLY A 457 -22.66 -4.18 -21.89
CA GLY A 457 -23.47 -3.14 -22.52
C GLY A 457 -22.84 -1.74 -22.53
N ALA A 458 -21.53 -1.62 -22.34
CA ALA A 458 -20.80 -0.35 -22.31
C ALA A 458 -20.48 0.15 -23.72
N VAL A 459 -21.49 0.63 -24.46
CA VAL A 459 -21.40 0.95 -25.91
C VAL A 459 -20.27 1.93 -26.26
N ASP A 460 -20.05 2.96 -25.45
CA ASP A 460 -19.00 3.96 -25.68
C ASP A 460 -17.59 3.37 -25.47
N GLU A 461 -17.46 2.43 -24.54
CA GLU A 461 -16.19 1.75 -24.27
C GLU A 461 -15.85 0.73 -25.35
N ILE A 462 -16.85 0.05 -25.95
CA ILE A 462 -16.64 -0.91 -27.05
C ILE A 462 -15.84 -0.26 -28.18
N HIS A 463 -16.23 0.94 -28.61
CA HIS A 463 -15.52 1.66 -29.68
C HIS A 463 -14.09 1.98 -29.28
N SER A 464 -13.88 2.43 -28.04
CA SER A 464 -12.55 2.77 -27.53
C SER A 464 -11.62 1.57 -27.47
N TRP A 465 -12.11 0.42 -26.97
CA TRP A 465 -11.34 -0.82 -26.92
C TRP A 465 -11.08 -1.43 -28.30
N ASN A 466 -12.04 -1.36 -29.22
CA ASN A 466 -11.84 -1.77 -30.60
C ASN A 466 -10.78 -0.90 -31.29
N ASN A 467 -10.81 0.42 -31.09
CA ASN A 467 -9.79 1.32 -31.63
C ASN A 467 -8.40 1.00 -31.09
N ALA A 468 -8.29 0.70 -29.79
CA ALA A 468 -7.02 0.26 -29.20
C ALA A 468 -6.52 -1.06 -29.82
N TYR A 469 -7.43 -2.02 -30.01
CA TYR A 469 -7.12 -3.29 -30.67
C TYR A 469 -6.65 -3.09 -32.13
N GLU A 470 -7.39 -2.31 -32.92
CA GLU A 470 -7.01 -2.00 -34.31
C GLU A 470 -5.67 -1.26 -34.37
N GLY A 471 -5.42 -0.32 -33.46
CA GLY A 471 -4.13 0.36 -33.34
C GLY A 471 -2.98 -0.62 -33.09
N VAL A 472 -3.18 -1.65 -32.25
CA VAL A 472 -2.19 -2.71 -32.09
C VAL A 472 -2.02 -3.55 -33.36
N LEU A 473 -3.11 -3.89 -34.06
CA LEU A 473 -3.02 -4.60 -35.34
C LEU A 473 -2.22 -3.81 -36.38
N GLU A 474 -2.33 -2.49 -36.40
CA GLU A 474 -1.54 -1.61 -37.29
C GLU A 474 -0.05 -1.60 -36.95
N MET A 475 0.31 -1.81 -35.68
CA MET A 475 1.70 -1.94 -35.24
C MET A 475 2.35 -3.25 -35.68
N LEU A 476 1.56 -4.29 -35.97
CA LEU A 476 2.07 -5.59 -36.41
C LEU A 476 2.75 -5.49 -37.78
N SER A 477 3.80 -6.28 -37.95
CA SER A 477 4.51 -6.43 -39.22
C SER A 477 3.59 -6.95 -40.34
N ASP A 478 3.90 -6.57 -41.58
CA ASP A 478 3.08 -6.90 -42.76
C ASP A 478 2.84 -8.40 -42.91
N ASP A 479 3.84 -9.22 -42.62
CA ASP A 479 3.73 -10.67 -42.72
C ASP A 479 2.76 -11.26 -41.69
N VAL A 480 2.67 -10.70 -40.48
CA VAL A 480 1.64 -11.08 -39.50
C VAL A 480 0.25 -10.64 -40.00
N ARG A 481 0.13 -9.39 -40.47
CA ARG A 481 -1.16 -8.83 -40.94
C ARG A 481 -1.72 -9.60 -42.14
N VAL A 482 -0.86 -9.99 -43.09
CA VAL A 482 -1.25 -10.79 -44.26
C VAL A 482 -1.78 -12.16 -43.83
N GLN A 483 -1.11 -12.83 -42.89
CA GLN A 483 -1.56 -14.13 -42.37
C GLN A 483 -2.92 -14.03 -41.66
N LEU A 484 -3.10 -13.02 -40.81
CA LEU A 484 -4.38 -12.78 -40.13
C LEU A 484 -5.52 -12.51 -41.12
N LYS A 485 -5.29 -11.69 -42.15
CA LYS A 485 -6.28 -11.44 -43.22
C LYS A 485 -6.61 -12.70 -44.02
N GLY A 486 -5.62 -13.56 -44.28
CA GLY A 486 -5.82 -14.85 -44.92
C GLY A 486 -6.74 -15.76 -44.11
N ALA A 487 -6.49 -15.88 -42.80
CA ALA A 487 -7.29 -16.71 -41.90
C ALA A 487 -8.73 -16.20 -41.74
N LEU A 488 -8.93 -14.88 -41.59
CA LEU A 488 -10.26 -14.28 -41.48
C LEU A 488 -11.11 -14.51 -42.73
N ARG A 489 -10.49 -14.53 -43.93
CA ARG A 489 -11.19 -14.86 -45.19
C ARG A 489 -11.59 -16.32 -45.30
N VAL A 490 -10.83 -17.24 -44.70
CA VAL A 490 -11.20 -18.66 -44.67
C VAL A 490 -12.37 -18.88 -43.71
N ALA A 491 -12.33 -18.24 -42.54
CA ALA A 491 -13.38 -18.36 -41.53
C ALA A 491 -14.72 -17.70 -41.89
N THR A 492 -14.73 -16.75 -42.84
CA THR A 492 -15.96 -16.07 -43.31
C THR A 492 -16.58 -16.71 -44.56
N ASN A 493 -15.86 -17.62 -45.22
CA ASN A 493 -16.35 -18.41 -46.36
C ASN A 493 -16.77 -19.83 -45.96
N GLN A 494 -16.71 -20.14 -44.67
CA GLN A 494 -17.30 -21.32 -44.02
C GLN A 494 -18.49 -20.84 -43.19
#